data_AF-A0A506RUM2-F1
#
_entry.id   AF-A0A506RUM2-F1
#
_cell.length_a   1.000
_cell.length_b   1.000
_cell.length_c   1.000
_cell.angle_alpha   90.00
_cell.angle_beta   90.00
_cell.angle_gamma   90.00
#
_symmetry.space_group_name_H-M   'P 1'
#
loop_
_entity.id
_entity.type
_entity.pdbx_description
1 polymer ?
#
loop_
_entity_poly.entity_id
_entity_poly.type
_entity_poly.pdbx_seq_one_letter_code
_entity_poly.pdbx_strand_id
1 'polypeptide(L)'
;MSNLALSAERPLPDAPRVLLNSGASCVPQHYLQYAQTQCSIEQVALDCAFNDTTLIFSGQDTHGLYIQIGLIGFDTYLPVAAQPNRKIVYGRKWRIDSNVPTSELVQTIFLAIKKAREHEVRELLKIRFEHHISAPFSTHQDARLIAEQAGSLLDNDEPVSLMQFRRQVTALMRNTTYDSSPVHVLNIEQRLSQQILVDISIPGGTTPMLGDTTGTLLTLLLPEPSVNALLFALMDALIAKSDSYVREAFTYLGVHRFSQRLSVEKLSALSVHTRLADKQAPGSFQHQLKQYNFVTDAARVPNVVTPEMAGTIQARLSEFGELAGHYPRFSVHP
;
A
#
# COMPACT_ATOMS: atom_id res chain seq x y z
N MET A 1 37.10 -4.19 10.18
CA MET A 1 36.60 -3.42 11.34
C MET A 1 35.14 -3.81 11.52
N SER A 2 34.74 -4.26 12.71
CA SER A 2 33.50 -5.02 12.93
C SER A 2 32.22 -4.23 12.62
N ASN A 3 31.35 -4.81 11.78
CA ASN A 3 30.05 -4.32 11.30
C ASN A 3 28.97 -4.10 12.39
N LEU A 4 29.34 -3.71 13.61
CA LEU A 4 28.39 -3.35 14.68
C LEU A 4 27.77 -1.96 14.47
N ALA A 5 28.36 -1.10 13.63
CA ALA A 5 27.84 0.23 13.32
C ALA A 5 26.73 0.23 12.24
N LEU A 6 26.58 -0.87 11.46
CA LEU A 6 25.56 -0.99 10.41
C LEU A 6 24.26 -1.66 10.89
N SER A 7 24.34 -2.49 11.96
CA SER A 7 23.15 -3.19 12.46
C SER A 7 22.37 -2.30 13.41
N ALA A 8 21.22 -1.79 12.95
CA ALA A 8 20.20 -1.17 13.80
C ALA A 8 19.53 -2.18 14.74
N GLU A 9 19.79 -3.47 14.57
CA GLU A 9 19.22 -4.55 15.37
C GLU A 9 20.24 -5.07 16.39
N ARG A 10 19.80 -5.26 17.63
CA ARG A 10 20.59 -5.91 18.68
C ARG A 10 19.72 -6.89 19.45
N PRO A 11 20.19 -8.11 19.77
CA PRO A 11 19.46 -8.98 20.67
C PRO A 11 19.22 -8.32 22.03
N LEU A 12 18.05 -8.55 22.61
CA LEU A 12 17.86 -8.34 24.04
C LEU A 12 18.82 -9.27 24.81
N PRO A 13 19.31 -8.86 25.99
CA PRO A 13 20.06 -9.73 26.89
C PRO A 13 19.35 -11.08 27.08
N ASP A 14 20.14 -12.16 27.04
CA ASP A 14 19.67 -13.55 27.17
C ASP A 14 18.60 -13.99 26.13
N ALA A 15 18.51 -13.29 24.99
CA ALA A 15 17.58 -13.66 23.93
C ALA A 15 17.81 -15.11 23.45
N PRO A 16 16.76 -15.95 23.42
CA PRO A 16 16.90 -17.34 23.05
C PRO A 16 17.22 -17.46 21.56
N ARG A 17 18.02 -18.48 21.23
CA ARG A 17 18.33 -18.85 19.85
C ARG A 17 17.44 -20.01 19.42
N VAL A 18 17.03 -19.98 18.16
CA VAL A 18 16.19 -21.03 17.55
C VAL A 18 16.99 -21.73 16.46
N LEU A 19 16.97 -23.06 16.47
CA LEU A 19 17.55 -23.89 15.41
C LEU A 19 16.51 -24.08 14.32
N LEU A 20 16.76 -23.57 13.13
CA LEU A 20 15.87 -23.70 11.97
C LEU A 20 16.01 -25.09 11.34
N ASN A 21 15.00 -25.49 10.56
CA ASN A 21 15.02 -26.76 9.81
C ASN A 21 16.20 -26.87 8.83
N SER A 22 16.81 -25.75 8.45
CA SER A 22 18.03 -25.70 7.64
C SER A 22 19.31 -26.03 8.41
N GLY A 23 19.23 -26.23 9.73
CA GLY A 23 20.39 -26.34 10.62
C GLY A 23 21.00 -25.00 11.04
N ALA A 24 20.52 -23.88 10.49
CA ALA A 24 20.96 -22.55 10.90
C ALA A 24 20.40 -22.18 12.29
N SER A 25 21.18 -21.44 13.08
CA SER A 25 20.74 -20.90 14.37
C SER A 25 20.59 -19.38 14.28
N CYS A 26 19.45 -18.84 14.66
CA CYS A 26 19.21 -17.40 14.70
C CYS A 26 18.60 -16.94 16.03
N VAL A 27 18.70 -15.63 16.31
CA VAL A 27 17.84 -14.97 17.29
C VAL A 27 16.63 -14.43 16.51
N PRO A 28 15.41 -14.88 16.79
CA PRO A 28 14.22 -14.33 16.15
C PRO A 28 14.10 -12.82 16.30
N GLN A 29 13.55 -12.16 15.27
CA GLN A 29 13.49 -10.70 15.19
C GLN A 29 12.71 -10.07 16.35
N HIS A 30 11.65 -10.73 16.83
CA HIS A 30 10.85 -10.22 17.94
C HIS A 30 11.56 -10.26 19.30
N TYR A 31 12.81 -10.76 19.36
CA TYR A 31 13.70 -10.68 20.52
C TYR A 31 14.81 -9.64 20.35
N LEU A 32 14.74 -8.84 19.29
CA LEU A 32 15.70 -7.77 19.01
C LEU A 32 15.12 -6.43 19.45
N GLN A 33 16.01 -5.56 19.90
CA GLN A 33 15.78 -4.13 20.03
C GLN A 33 16.30 -3.39 18.80
N TYR A 34 15.67 -2.26 18.47
CA TYR A 34 15.92 -1.52 17.25
C TYR A 34 16.32 -0.08 17.52
N ALA A 35 17.31 0.40 16.77
CA ALA A 35 17.75 1.78 16.76
C ALA A 35 18.16 2.14 15.32
N GLN A 36 17.16 2.36 14.48
CA GLN A 36 17.33 2.80 13.10
C GLN A 36 18.02 4.17 13.07
N THR A 37 18.89 4.30 12.08
CA THR A 37 19.65 5.51 11.73
C THR A 37 19.48 5.75 10.24
N GLN A 38 19.92 6.90 9.75
CA GLN A 38 19.95 7.14 8.30
C GLN A 38 20.69 6.02 7.55
N CYS A 39 21.89 5.63 8.03
CA CYS A 39 22.68 4.59 7.37
C CYS A 39 21.98 3.22 7.38
N SER A 40 21.28 2.86 8.45
CA SER A 40 20.60 1.57 8.51
C SER A 40 19.38 1.52 7.60
N ILE A 41 18.59 2.60 7.50
CA ILE A 41 17.45 2.63 6.58
C ILE A 41 17.90 2.70 5.11
N GLU A 42 19.03 3.35 4.83
CA GLU A 42 19.67 3.34 3.51
C GLU A 42 20.11 1.93 3.12
N GLN A 43 20.72 1.19 4.04
CA GLN A 43 21.10 -0.20 3.78
C GLN A 43 19.87 -1.06 3.49
N VAL A 44 18.79 -0.93 4.27
CA VAL A 44 17.55 -1.68 4.02
C VAL A 44 16.92 -1.30 2.68
N ALA A 45 16.95 -0.03 2.30
CA ALA A 45 16.49 0.43 0.99
C ALA A 45 17.31 -0.17 -0.17
N LEU A 46 18.64 -0.25 -0.01
CA LEU A 46 19.54 -0.89 -0.99
C LEU A 46 19.30 -2.40 -1.10
N ASP A 47 18.93 -3.05 0.01
CA ASP A 47 18.58 -4.47 0.02
C ASP A 47 17.19 -4.75 -0.58
N CYS A 48 16.40 -3.70 -0.85
CA CYS A 48 15.11 -3.79 -1.54
C CYS A 48 15.28 -3.50 -3.03
N ALA A 49 14.60 -4.28 -3.88
CA ALA A 49 14.54 -4.02 -5.31
C ALA A 49 13.15 -4.31 -5.88
N PHE A 50 12.80 -3.67 -7.00
CA PHE A 50 11.52 -3.88 -7.69
C PHE A 50 11.64 -3.81 -9.21
N ASN A 51 11.78 -2.61 -9.79
CA ASN A 51 11.98 -2.43 -11.23
C ASN A 51 12.84 -1.18 -11.51
N ASP A 52 13.26 -1.01 -12.76
CA ASP A 52 14.23 0.02 -13.15
C ASP A 52 13.67 1.46 -13.14
N THR A 53 12.35 1.61 -13.05
CA THR A 53 11.69 2.93 -13.07
C THR A 53 11.18 3.37 -11.71
N THR A 54 11.38 2.56 -10.66
CA THR A 54 10.98 2.87 -9.29
C THR A 54 12.21 2.99 -8.43
N LEU A 55 12.46 4.20 -7.95
CA LEU A 55 13.60 4.52 -7.09
C LEU A 55 13.14 4.57 -5.63
N ILE A 56 13.89 3.90 -4.76
CA ILE A 56 13.69 3.94 -3.32
C ILE A 56 14.72 4.91 -2.74
N PHE A 57 14.25 6.04 -2.23
CA PHE A 57 15.06 6.99 -1.49
C PHE A 57 14.84 6.81 0.01
N SER A 58 15.87 7.10 0.78
CA SER A 58 15.80 7.16 2.24
C SER A 58 16.70 8.28 2.74
N GLY A 59 16.38 8.83 3.90
CA GLY A 59 17.19 9.88 4.49
C GLY A 59 16.68 10.33 5.85
N GLN A 60 17.29 11.41 6.33
CA GLN A 60 16.88 12.09 7.55
C GLN A 60 16.70 13.58 7.26
N ASP A 61 15.66 14.19 7.84
CA ASP A 61 15.50 15.64 7.88
C ASP A 61 15.18 16.10 9.31
N THR A 62 14.84 17.38 9.47
CA THR A 62 14.49 17.99 10.77
C THR A 62 13.30 17.32 11.47
N HIS A 63 12.50 16.52 10.75
CA HIS A 63 11.36 15.79 11.28
C HIS A 63 11.63 14.28 11.40
N GLY A 64 12.89 13.86 11.32
CA GLY A 64 13.32 12.48 11.54
C GLY A 64 13.58 11.69 10.26
N LEU A 65 13.64 10.37 10.43
CA LEU A 65 13.94 9.41 9.36
C LEU A 65 12.75 9.30 8.39
N TYR A 66 13.06 9.06 7.11
CA TYR A 66 12.05 8.84 6.09
C TYR A 66 12.51 7.91 4.97
N ILE A 67 11.53 7.32 4.29
CA ILE A 67 11.68 6.79 2.93
C ILE A 67 10.82 7.61 1.97
N GLN A 68 11.17 7.61 0.68
CA GLN A 68 10.41 8.29 -0.37
C GLN A 68 10.55 7.50 -1.67
N ILE A 69 9.44 7.30 -2.38
CA ILE A 69 9.45 6.62 -3.67
C ILE A 69 9.49 7.66 -4.78
N GLY A 70 10.43 7.52 -5.72
CA GLY A 70 10.44 8.28 -6.96
C GLY A 70 10.12 7.38 -8.15
N LEU A 71 9.32 7.91 -9.08
CA LEU A 71 8.97 7.21 -10.32
C LEU A 71 9.63 7.92 -11.50
N ILE A 72 10.32 7.16 -12.35
CA ILE A 72 10.90 7.66 -13.60
C ILE A 72 9.86 7.49 -14.70
N GLY A 73 9.37 8.62 -15.23
CA GLY A 73 8.31 8.61 -16.24
C GLY A 73 8.16 9.93 -16.97
N PHE A 74 7.10 10.03 -17.76
CA PHE A 74 6.69 11.30 -18.38
C PHE A 74 5.73 12.05 -17.45
N ASP A 75 5.56 13.33 -17.69
CA ASP A 75 4.50 14.13 -17.09
C ASP A 75 3.14 13.69 -17.65
N THR A 76 2.20 13.31 -16.77
CA THR A 76 0.84 12.89 -17.14
C THR A 76 -0.03 14.06 -17.64
N TYR A 77 0.38 15.32 -17.44
CA TYR A 77 -0.33 16.51 -17.92
C TYR A 77 0.10 16.97 -19.33
N LEU A 78 1.22 16.48 -19.84
CA LEU A 78 1.73 16.84 -21.17
C LEU A 78 1.70 15.63 -22.11
N PRO A 79 1.41 15.82 -23.41
CA PRO A 79 1.57 14.74 -24.37
C PRO A 79 2.99 14.18 -24.33
N VAL A 80 3.16 12.85 -24.34
CA VAL A 80 4.48 12.20 -24.34
C VAL A 80 5.36 12.69 -25.49
N ALA A 81 4.77 12.90 -26.67
CA ALA A 81 5.49 13.42 -27.84
C ALA A 81 6.05 14.85 -27.65
N ALA A 82 5.53 15.62 -26.70
CA ALA A 82 6.02 16.96 -26.36
C ALA A 82 7.13 16.93 -25.30
N GLN A 83 7.53 15.75 -24.80
CA GLN A 83 8.46 15.60 -23.69
C GLN A 83 9.76 14.93 -24.18
N PRO A 84 10.87 15.69 -24.30
CA PRO A 84 12.12 15.15 -24.84
C PRO A 84 12.82 14.19 -23.86
N ASN A 85 12.52 14.29 -22.56
CA ASN A 85 13.17 13.52 -21.50
C ASN A 85 12.12 13.02 -20.50
N ARG A 86 12.42 11.89 -19.86
CA ARG A 86 11.71 11.44 -18.66
C ARG A 86 12.13 12.30 -17.46
N LYS A 87 11.22 12.50 -16.51
CA LYS A 87 11.49 13.14 -15.22
C LYS A 87 11.35 12.15 -14.07
N ILE A 88 11.93 12.48 -12.93
CA ILE A 88 11.64 11.80 -11.67
C ILE A 88 10.48 12.54 -11.01
N VAL A 89 9.42 11.80 -10.69
CA VAL A 89 8.29 12.29 -9.89
C VAL A 89 8.46 11.76 -8.48
N TYR A 90 8.64 12.66 -7.52
CA TYR A 90 8.81 12.30 -6.12
C TYR A 90 7.46 12.19 -5.43
N GLY A 91 7.20 11.02 -4.82
CA GLY A 91 6.05 10.81 -3.94
C GLY A 91 6.23 11.51 -2.59
N ARG A 92 5.28 11.27 -1.67
CA ARG A 92 5.36 11.78 -0.29
C ARG A 92 6.45 11.05 0.50
N LYS A 93 7.05 11.74 1.48
CA LYS A 93 7.93 11.13 2.47
C LYS A 93 7.11 10.32 3.48
N TRP A 94 7.52 9.08 3.74
CA TRP A 94 6.95 8.21 4.75
C TRP A 94 7.87 8.23 5.97
N ARG A 95 7.34 8.65 7.13
CA ARG A 95 8.12 8.79 8.37
C ARG A 95 8.41 7.43 8.99
N ILE A 96 9.64 7.28 9.47
CA ILE A 96 10.14 6.03 10.05
C ILE A 96 10.56 6.29 11.50
N ASP A 97 9.97 5.56 12.43
CA ASP A 97 10.38 5.60 13.83
C ASP A 97 11.72 4.88 14.02
N SER A 98 12.55 5.38 14.93
CA SER A 98 13.86 4.78 15.21
C SER A 98 13.78 3.36 15.78
N ASN A 99 12.68 2.98 16.42
CA ASN A 99 12.50 1.66 17.02
C ASN A 99 11.78 0.65 16.09
N VAL A 100 11.61 0.98 14.80
CA VAL A 100 10.90 0.08 13.89
C VAL A 100 11.75 -1.17 13.55
N PRO A 101 11.16 -2.38 13.58
CA PRO A 101 11.80 -3.57 13.07
C PRO A 101 12.17 -3.46 11.59
N THR A 102 13.28 -4.06 11.16
CA THR A 102 13.64 -4.11 9.73
C THR A 102 12.55 -4.76 8.88
N SER A 103 11.80 -5.72 9.44
CA SER A 103 10.72 -6.39 8.69
C SER A 103 9.53 -5.46 8.45
N GLU A 104 9.24 -4.56 9.39
CA GLU A 104 8.24 -3.49 9.27
C GLU A 104 8.73 -2.37 8.35
N LEU A 105 10.02 -2.04 8.35
CA LEU A 105 10.61 -1.09 7.40
C LEU A 105 10.51 -1.60 5.96
N VAL A 106 10.87 -2.87 5.71
CA VAL A 106 10.72 -3.51 4.39
C VAL A 106 9.26 -3.53 3.95
N GLN A 107 8.32 -3.80 4.87
CA GLN A 107 6.90 -3.73 4.58
C GLN A 107 6.45 -2.30 4.25
N THR A 108 6.98 -1.29 4.96
CA THR A 108 6.70 0.12 4.69
C THR A 108 7.20 0.53 3.30
N ILE A 109 8.40 0.11 2.89
CA ILE A 109 8.92 0.33 1.52
C ILE A 109 8.00 -0.32 0.48
N PHE A 110 7.65 -1.59 0.68
CA PHE A 110 6.72 -2.31 -0.19
C PHE A 110 5.37 -1.58 -0.33
N LEU A 111 4.77 -1.14 0.78
CA LEU A 111 3.52 -0.39 0.78
C LEU A 111 3.66 0.98 0.11
N ALA A 112 4.78 1.67 0.31
CA ALA A 112 5.06 2.95 -0.32
C ALA A 112 5.13 2.82 -1.85
N ILE A 113 5.77 1.76 -2.36
CA ILE A 113 5.81 1.47 -3.81
C ILE A 113 4.40 1.20 -4.34
N LYS A 114 3.62 0.36 -3.65
CA LYS A 114 2.21 0.09 -4.03
C LYS A 114 1.41 1.38 -4.13
N LYS A 115 1.53 2.27 -3.14
CA LYS A 115 0.76 3.53 -3.10
C LYS A 115 1.24 4.55 -4.14
N ALA A 116 2.54 4.61 -4.41
CA ALA A 116 3.07 5.42 -5.51
C ALA A 116 2.51 4.93 -6.86
N ARG A 117 2.44 3.62 -7.07
CA ARG A 117 1.87 3.06 -8.31
C ARG A 117 0.35 3.17 -8.38
N GLU A 118 -0.35 3.01 -7.26
CA GLU A 118 -1.81 3.21 -7.20
C GLU A 118 -2.19 4.63 -7.67
N HIS A 119 -1.38 5.62 -7.30
CA HIS A 119 -1.53 6.98 -7.79
C HIS A 119 -1.50 7.04 -9.33
N GLU A 120 -0.47 6.45 -9.95
CA GLU A 120 -0.36 6.38 -11.42
C GLU A 120 -1.54 5.62 -12.05
N VAL A 121 -1.91 4.46 -11.50
CA VAL A 121 -3.05 3.66 -12.01
C VAL A 121 -4.35 4.48 -12.04
N ARG A 122 -4.61 5.25 -10.97
CA ARG A 122 -5.78 6.12 -10.86
C ARG A 122 -5.75 7.25 -11.89
N GLU A 123 -4.57 7.79 -12.19
CA GLU A 123 -4.41 8.84 -13.20
C GLU A 123 -4.48 8.33 -14.63
N LEU A 124 -4.08 7.08 -14.88
CA LEU A 124 -3.98 6.52 -16.22
C LEU A 124 -5.32 6.04 -16.77
N LEU A 125 -6.32 5.78 -15.93
CA LEU A 125 -7.68 5.57 -16.38
C LEU A 125 -8.31 6.92 -16.74
N LYS A 126 -8.45 7.17 -18.03
CA LYS A 126 -9.01 8.40 -18.59
C LYS A 126 -10.37 8.14 -19.21
N ILE A 127 -11.30 9.06 -18.99
CA ILE A 127 -12.61 9.09 -19.66
C ILE A 127 -12.70 10.40 -20.45
N ARG A 128 -13.07 10.30 -21.72
CA ARG A 128 -13.42 11.47 -22.54
C ARG A 128 -14.85 11.88 -22.23
N PHE A 129 -15.01 13.11 -21.75
CA PHE A 129 -16.29 13.75 -21.54
C PHE A 129 -16.35 15.00 -22.43
N GLU A 130 -17.29 15.01 -23.36
CA GLU A 130 -17.36 16.02 -24.43
C GLU A 130 -16.03 16.15 -25.19
N HIS A 131 -15.40 17.33 -25.15
CA HIS A 131 -14.11 17.63 -25.78
C HIS A 131 -12.92 17.50 -24.82
N HIS A 132 -13.16 17.08 -23.58
CA HIS A 132 -12.15 17.02 -22.52
C HIS A 132 -11.87 15.58 -22.08
N ILE A 133 -10.68 15.39 -21.50
CA ILE A 133 -10.24 14.11 -20.96
C ILE A 133 -10.01 14.31 -19.47
N SER A 134 -10.62 13.47 -18.65
CA SER A 134 -10.48 13.51 -17.19
C SER A 134 -10.03 12.15 -16.65
N ALA A 135 -9.31 12.17 -15.52
CA ALA A 135 -9.04 11.00 -14.69
C ALA A 135 -10.01 11.04 -13.48
N PRO A 136 -11.17 10.37 -13.55
CA PRO A 136 -12.21 10.53 -12.54
C PRO A 136 -11.80 10.03 -11.15
N PHE A 137 -10.81 9.13 -11.07
CA PHE A 137 -10.30 8.57 -9.82
C PHE A 137 -9.01 9.25 -9.33
N SER A 138 -8.58 10.34 -9.96
CA SER A 138 -7.40 11.09 -9.51
C SER A 138 -7.63 11.70 -8.12
N THR A 139 -6.62 11.60 -7.26
CA THR A 139 -6.66 12.16 -5.91
C THR A 139 -6.25 13.64 -5.85
N HIS A 140 -6.03 14.29 -7.00
CA HIS A 140 -5.73 15.73 -7.08
C HIS A 140 -6.98 16.60 -7.15
N GLN A 141 -8.16 15.98 -7.21
CA GLN A 141 -9.42 16.71 -7.18
C GLN A 141 -9.58 17.45 -5.84
N ASP A 142 -10.24 18.61 -5.89
CA ASP A 142 -10.48 19.42 -4.68
C ASP A 142 -11.45 18.68 -3.75
N ALA A 143 -10.89 18.11 -2.68
CA ALA A 143 -11.63 17.33 -1.70
C ALA A 143 -12.73 18.13 -0.99
N ARG A 144 -12.50 19.44 -0.78
CA ARG A 144 -13.50 20.31 -0.14
C ARG A 144 -14.65 20.57 -1.11
N LEU A 145 -14.35 20.86 -2.38
CA LEU A 145 -15.38 21.06 -3.38
C LEU A 145 -16.23 19.79 -3.57
N ILE A 146 -15.61 18.60 -3.60
CA ILE A 146 -16.35 17.33 -3.65
C ILE A 146 -17.29 17.20 -2.45
N ALA A 147 -16.82 17.51 -1.23
CA ALA A 147 -17.65 17.43 -0.04
C ALA A 147 -18.82 18.43 -0.07
N GLU A 148 -18.56 19.67 -0.50
CA GLU A 148 -19.58 20.72 -0.63
C GLU A 148 -20.61 20.40 -1.75
N GLN A 149 -20.20 19.67 -2.79
CA GLN A 149 -21.05 19.26 -3.91
C GLN A 149 -21.56 17.82 -3.80
N ALA A 150 -21.41 17.16 -2.64
CA ALA A 150 -21.71 15.73 -2.51
C ALA A 150 -23.14 15.39 -2.98
N GLY A 151 -24.14 16.22 -2.65
CA GLY A 151 -25.53 15.98 -3.06
C GLY A 151 -25.76 15.91 -4.58
N SER A 152 -24.97 16.60 -5.39
CA SER A 152 -25.05 16.56 -6.86
C SER A 152 -24.15 15.51 -7.50
N LEU A 153 -23.16 15.01 -6.75
CA LEU A 153 -22.19 14.01 -7.21
C LEU A 153 -22.58 12.58 -6.82
N LEU A 154 -23.49 12.41 -5.86
CA LEU A 154 -24.00 11.11 -5.46
C LEU A 154 -24.75 10.46 -6.62
N ASP A 155 -24.34 9.24 -6.95
CA ASP A 155 -25.04 8.38 -7.88
C ASP A 155 -26.30 7.84 -7.21
N ASN A 156 -27.45 8.42 -7.57
CA ASN A 156 -28.77 8.01 -7.08
C ASN A 156 -29.56 7.27 -8.17
N ASP A 157 -28.90 6.85 -9.26
CA ASP A 157 -29.57 6.15 -10.34
C ASP A 157 -29.93 4.73 -9.89
N GLU A 158 -31.19 4.35 -10.09
CA GLU A 158 -31.64 2.99 -9.88
C GLU A 158 -30.96 2.03 -10.87
N PRO A 159 -30.65 0.78 -10.46
CA PRO A 159 -30.09 -0.22 -11.36
C PRO A 159 -30.93 -0.38 -12.63
N VAL A 160 -30.28 -0.32 -13.79
CA VAL A 160 -30.98 -0.39 -15.08
C VAL A 160 -31.17 -1.84 -15.54
N SER A 161 -32.02 -2.07 -16.53
CA SER A 161 -32.11 -3.41 -17.14
C SER A 161 -30.77 -3.82 -17.76
N LEU A 162 -30.47 -5.13 -17.78
CA LEU A 162 -29.23 -5.66 -18.35
C LEU A 162 -28.98 -5.19 -19.80
N MET A 163 -30.05 -5.06 -20.60
CA MET A 163 -29.96 -4.56 -21.97
C MET A 163 -29.55 -3.08 -22.03
N GLN A 164 -30.12 -2.23 -21.16
CA GLN A 164 -29.75 -0.82 -21.06
C GLN A 164 -28.31 -0.68 -20.56
N PHE A 165 -27.93 -1.45 -19.54
CA PHE A 165 -26.57 -1.50 -19.01
C PHE A 165 -25.55 -1.84 -20.11
N ARG A 166 -25.78 -2.91 -20.88
CA ARG A 166 -24.91 -3.30 -22.02
C ARG A 166 -24.71 -2.15 -23.00
N ARG A 167 -25.77 -1.42 -23.33
CA ARG A 167 -25.70 -0.26 -24.24
C ARG A 167 -24.89 0.89 -23.64
N GLN A 168 -25.15 1.25 -22.38
CA GLN A 168 -24.45 2.33 -21.69
C GLN A 168 -22.97 2.03 -21.54
N VAL A 169 -22.63 0.82 -21.10
CA VAL A 169 -21.24 0.36 -20.91
C VAL A 169 -20.48 0.35 -22.24
N THR A 170 -21.09 -0.16 -23.31
CA THR A 170 -20.46 -0.15 -24.64
C THR A 170 -20.18 1.28 -25.12
N ALA A 171 -21.12 2.21 -24.88
CA ALA A 171 -20.94 3.60 -25.25
C ALA A 171 -19.83 4.28 -24.42
N LEU A 172 -19.81 4.05 -23.11
CA LEU A 172 -18.80 4.59 -22.22
C LEU A 172 -17.40 4.10 -22.57
N MET A 173 -17.22 2.80 -22.76
CA MET A 173 -15.89 2.20 -22.99
C MET A 173 -15.24 2.64 -24.31
N ARG A 174 -16.03 3.07 -25.31
CA ARG A 174 -15.50 3.74 -26.52
C ARG A 174 -14.77 5.06 -26.22
N ASN A 175 -15.09 5.69 -25.10
CA ASN A 175 -14.51 6.94 -24.63
C ASN A 175 -13.54 6.74 -23.46
N THR A 176 -13.23 5.50 -23.09
CA THR A 176 -12.36 5.17 -21.97
C THR A 176 -11.04 4.61 -22.48
N THR A 177 -9.95 5.11 -21.91
CA THR A 177 -8.60 4.59 -22.15
C THR A 177 -7.90 4.33 -20.83
N TYR A 178 -7.03 3.33 -20.80
CA TYR A 178 -6.11 3.09 -19.70
C TYR A 178 -4.69 3.02 -20.23
N ASP A 179 -3.81 3.87 -19.73
CA ASP A 179 -2.39 3.92 -20.15
C ASP A 179 -2.22 4.00 -21.68
N SER A 180 -2.95 4.94 -22.29
CA SER A 180 -3.05 5.13 -23.76
C SER A 180 -3.64 3.96 -24.55
N SER A 181 -4.08 2.87 -23.91
CA SER A 181 -4.79 1.76 -24.54
C SER A 181 -6.31 1.98 -24.49
N PRO A 182 -7.07 1.64 -25.55
CA PRO A 182 -8.52 1.53 -25.43
C PRO A 182 -8.93 0.45 -24.43
N VAL A 183 -10.10 0.62 -23.81
CA VAL A 183 -10.74 -0.40 -22.96
C VAL A 183 -11.87 -1.06 -23.74
N HIS A 184 -11.82 -2.38 -23.87
CA HIS A 184 -12.79 -3.16 -24.64
C HIS A 184 -13.59 -4.08 -23.73
N VAL A 185 -14.90 -4.12 -23.94
CA VAL A 185 -15.80 -5.07 -23.27
C VAL A 185 -15.91 -6.30 -24.15
N LEU A 186 -15.54 -7.45 -23.61
CA LEU A 186 -15.61 -8.74 -24.29
C LEU A 186 -16.95 -9.43 -24.05
N ASN A 187 -17.41 -9.42 -22.80
CA ASN A 187 -18.64 -10.11 -22.39
C ASN A 187 -19.32 -9.37 -21.23
N ILE A 188 -20.65 -9.50 -21.18
CA ILE A 188 -21.48 -9.08 -20.04
C ILE A 188 -22.52 -10.18 -19.83
N GLU A 189 -22.43 -10.89 -18.71
CA GLU A 189 -23.39 -11.92 -18.33
C GLU A 189 -23.99 -11.66 -16.95
N GLN A 190 -25.22 -12.13 -16.75
CA GLN A 190 -25.86 -12.13 -15.44
C GLN A 190 -25.78 -13.53 -14.85
N ARG A 191 -25.27 -13.62 -13.62
CA ARG A 191 -25.16 -14.87 -12.87
C ARG A 191 -26.49 -15.23 -12.21
N LEU A 192 -26.62 -16.48 -11.77
CA LEU A 192 -27.79 -16.95 -11.01
C LEU A 192 -28.02 -16.12 -9.73
N SER A 193 -26.95 -15.64 -9.10
CA SER A 193 -26.99 -14.72 -7.95
C SER A 193 -27.44 -13.30 -8.29
N GLN A 194 -27.87 -13.04 -9.53
CA GLN A 194 -28.21 -11.72 -10.10
C GLN A 194 -27.04 -10.75 -10.27
N GLN A 195 -25.85 -11.09 -9.76
CA GLN A 195 -24.61 -10.34 -10.00
C GLN A 195 -24.26 -10.32 -11.49
N ILE A 196 -23.55 -9.28 -11.92
CA ILE A 196 -23.13 -9.11 -13.31
C ILE A 196 -21.64 -9.42 -13.41
N LEU A 197 -21.26 -10.28 -14.36
CA LEU A 197 -19.87 -10.53 -14.70
C LEU A 197 -19.55 -9.80 -16.01
N VAL A 198 -18.45 -9.03 -16.00
CA VAL A 198 -18.01 -8.24 -17.15
C VAL A 198 -16.55 -8.56 -17.46
N ASP A 199 -16.30 -9.07 -18.66
CA ASP A 199 -14.94 -9.35 -19.13
C ASP A 199 -14.42 -8.17 -19.95
N ILE A 200 -13.22 -7.71 -19.64
CA ILE A 200 -12.58 -6.53 -20.23
C ILE A 200 -11.20 -6.90 -20.78
N SER A 201 -10.87 -6.34 -21.93
CA SER A 201 -9.54 -6.38 -22.53
C SER A 201 -8.97 -4.99 -22.70
N ILE A 202 -7.68 -4.86 -22.39
CA ILE A 202 -6.87 -3.66 -22.59
C ILE A 202 -5.59 -4.12 -23.32
N PRO A 203 -5.56 -4.04 -24.65
CA PRO A 203 -4.49 -4.66 -25.46
C PRO A 203 -3.10 -4.05 -25.23
N GLY A 204 -3.03 -2.78 -24.80
CA GLY A 204 -1.78 -2.07 -24.55
C GLY A 204 -1.65 -0.81 -25.42
N GLY A 205 -1.05 0.24 -24.85
CA GLY A 205 -0.76 1.48 -25.55
C GLY A 205 0.55 1.42 -26.32
N THR A 206 0.74 2.36 -27.26
CA THR A 206 1.99 2.47 -28.04
C THR A 206 3.17 2.99 -27.21
N THR A 207 2.90 3.78 -26.18
CA THR A 207 3.89 4.35 -25.25
C THR A 207 3.37 4.21 -23.81
N PRO A 208 3.38 3.00 -23.24
CA PRO A 208 2.86 2.79 -21.90
C PRO A 208 3.73 3.48 -20.86
N MET A 209 3.09 4.14 -19.89
CA MET A 209 3.74 4.73 -18.72
C MET A 209 4.08 3.67 -17.69
N LEU A 210 3.27 2.60 -17.60
CA LEU A 210 3.50 1.46 -16.73
C LEU A 210 3.86 0.23 -17.57
N GLY A 211 5.01 -0.39 -17.29
CA GLY A 211 5.53 -1.50 -18.10
C GLY A 211 4.71 -2.80 -18.04
N ASP A 212 3.71 -2.90 -17.16
CA ASP A 212 2.93 -4.11 -16.85
C ASP A 212 1.46 -4.06 -17.34
N THR A 213 1.09 -3.06 -18.16
CA THR A 213 -0.30 -2.81 -18.59
C THR A 213 -0.69 -3.48 -19.90
N THR A 214 0.28 -3.90 -20.72
CA THR A 214 0.05 -4.50 -22.03
C THR A 214 -0.68 -5.85 -21.93
N GLY A 215 -1.64 -6.10 -22.82
CA GLY A 215 -2.36 -7.37 -22.90
C GLY A 215 -3.18 -7.71 -21.65
N THR A 216 -3.72 -6.71 -20.97
CA THR A 216 -4.47 -6.91 -19.72
C THR A 216 -5.86 -7.47 -20.01
N LEU A 217 -6.21 -8.55 -19.31
CA LEU A 217 -7.55 -9.14 -19.29
C LEU A 217 -8.06 -9.13 -17.85
N LEU A 218 -9.28 -8.64 -17.65
CA LEU A 218 -9.92 -8.53 -16.34
C LEU A 218 -11.32 -9.13 -16.41
N THR A 219 -11.71 -9.79 -15.33
CA THR A 219 -13.10 -10.20 -15.10
C THR A 219 -13.60 -9.46 -13.87
N LEU A 220 -14.62 -8.65 -14.06
CA LEU A 220 -15.23 -7.84 -13.01
C LEU A 220 -16.51 -8.52 -12.52
N LEU A 221 -16.76 -8.43 -11.22
CA LEU A 221 -18.01 -8.90 -10.61
C LEU A 221 -18.72 -7.70 -9.98
N LEU A 222 -19.87 -7.33 -10.55
CA LEU A 222 -20.67 -6.22 -10.10
C LEU A 222 -21.86 -6.73 -9.28
N PRO A 223 -22.25 -6.05 -8.20
CA PRO A 223 -23.44 -6.42 -7.43
C PRO A 223 -24.71 -6.22 -8.26
N GLU A 224 -24.72 -5.25 -9.17
CA GLU A 224 -25.88 -4.82 -9.94
C GLU A 224 -25.47 -4.21 -11.29
N PRO A 225 -26.40 -4.08 -12.25
CA PRO A 225 -26.15 -3.46 -13.56
C PRO A 225 -26.05 -1.92 -13.48
N SER A 226 -24.99 -1.41 -12.83
CA SER A 226 -24.69 0.03 -12.70
C SER A 226 -23.37 0.39 -13.39
N VAL A 227 -23.38 1.49 -14.16
CA VAL A 227 -22.18 2.05 -14.80
C VAL A 227 -21.16 2.51 -13.76
N ASN A 228 -21.64 3.10 -12.67
CA ASN A 228 -20.78 3.53 -11.58
C ASN A 228 -20.13 2.32 -10.89
N ALA A 229 -20.91 1.28 -10.58
CA ALA A 229 -20.38 0.03 -10.04
C ALA A 229 -19.32 -0.59 -10.96
N LEU A 230 -19.52 -0.55 -12.29
CA LEU A 230 -18.52 -0.98 -13.27
C LEU A 230 -17.22 -0.18 -13.18
N LEU A 231 -17.30 1.15 -13.12
CA LEU A 231 -16.11 2.01 -13.08
C LEU A 231 -15.27 1.80 -11.82
N PHE A 232 -15.93 1.68 -10.66
CA PHE A 232 -15.26 1.35 -9.40
C PHE A 232 -14.65 -0.05 -9.44
N ALA A 233 -15.39 -1.06 -9.91
CA ALA A 233 -14.86 -2.42 -10.04
C ALA A 233 -13.68 -2.50 -11.02
N LEU A 234 -13.72 -1.74 -12.12
CA LEU A 234 -12.60 -1.64 -13.05
C LEU A 234 -11.37 -1.03 -12.38
N MET A 235 -11.52 0.09 -11.66
CA MET A 235 -10.42 0.73 -10.94
C MET A 235 -9.82 -0.21 -9.89
N ASP A 236 -10.67 -0.89 -9.10
CA ASP A 236 -10.22 -1.86 -8.10
C ASP A 236 -9.45 -3.02 -8.74
N ALA A 237 -9.91 -3.54 -9.87
CA ALA A 237 -9.22 -4.61 -10.60
C ALA A 237 -7.86 -4.16 -11.17
N LEU A 238 -7.77 -2.92 -11.68
CA LEU A 238 -6.51 -2.33 -12.16
C LEU A 238 -5.51 -2.12 -11.01
N ILE A 239 -5.98 -1.63 -9.86
CA ILE A 239 -5.17 -1.48 -8.65
C ILE A 239 -4.71 -2.86 -8.17
N ALA A 240 -5.61 -3.85 -8.09
CA ALA A 240 -5.28 -5.20 -7.67
C ALA A 240 -4.26 -5.88 -8.58
N LYS A 241 -4.31 -5.62 -9.90
CA LYS A 241 -3.30 -6.06 -10.86
C LYS A 241 -1.95 -5.41 -10.58
N SER A 242 -1.90 -4.08 -10.43
CA SER A 242 -0.65 -3.35 -10.11
C SER A 242 -0.06 -3.82 -8.78
N ASP A 243 -0.90 -3.99 -7.76
CA ASP A 243 -0.53 -4.54 -6.45
C ASP A 243 0.07 -5.94 -6.57
N SER A 244 -0.48 -6.77 -7.45
CA SER A 244 0.04 -8.13 -7.70
C SER A 244 1.38 -8.09 -8.43
N TYR A 245 1.58 -7.18 -9.38
CA TYR A 245 2.89 -6.98 -10.01
C TYR A 245 3.96 -6.57 -8.98
N VAL A 246 3.65 -5.60 -8.11
CA VAL A 246 4.58 -5.22 -7.02
C VAL A 246 4.86 -6.40 -6.09
N ARG A 247 3.82 -7.13 -5.70
CA ARG A 247 3.94 -8.32 -4.83
C ARG A 247 4.89 -9.37 -5.39
N GLU A 248 4.80 -9.64 -6.68
CA GLU A 248 5.59 -10.68 -7.33
C GLU A 248 6.99 -10.22 -7.73
N ALA A 249 7.22 -8.94 -8.03
CA ALA A 249 8.53 -8.44 -8.45
C ALA A 249 9.37 -7.83 -7.31
N PHE A 250 8.75 -7.32 -6.24
CA PHE A 250 9.47 -6.77 -5.10
C PHE A 250 10.31 -7.84 -4.41
N THR A 251 11.57 -7.51 -4.12
CA THR A 251 12.49 -8.37 -3.38
C THR A 251 13.08 -7.63 -2.18
N TYR A 252 13.42 -8.40 -1.16
CA TYR A 252 14.31 -7.99 -0.07
C TYR A 252 15.40 -9.05 0.05
N LEU A 253 16.68 -8.64 -0.02
CA LEU A 253 17.83 -9.54 -0.08
C LEU A 253 17.68 -10.62 -1.18
N GLY A 254 17.15 -10.22 -2.34
CA GLY A 254 16.90 -11.11 -3.48
C GLY A 254 15.74 -12.09 -3.31
N VAL A 255 15.00 -12.04 -2.21
CA VAL A 255 13.83 -12.91 -1.95
C VAL A 255 12.53 -12.16 -2.21
N HIS A 256 11.64 -12.75 -2.99
CA HIS A 256 10.28 -12.25 -3.25
C HIS A 256 9.36 -12.43 -2.02
N ARG A 257 9.64 -11.67 -0.96
CA ARG A 257 9.03 -11.82 0.38
C ARG A 257 7.50 -11.81 0.39
N PHE A 258 6.87 -11.12 -0.56
CA PHE A 258 5.41 -10.97 -0.60
C PHE A 258 4.75 -11.86 -1.66
N SER A 259 5.53 -12.57 -2.48
CA SER A 259 5.01 -13.40 -3.57
C SER A 259 4.03 -14.47 -3.09
N GLN A 260 2.98 -14.69 -3.88
CA GLN A 260 2.04 -15.80 -3.68
C GLN A 260 2.68 -17.18 -3.87
N ARG A 261 3.91 -17.24 -4.39
CA ARG A 261 4.69 -18.49 -4.49
C ARG A 261 5.23 -18.96 -3.14
N LEU A 262 5.22 -18.10 -2.12
CA LEU A 262 5.60 -18.50 -0.77
C LEU A 262 4.47 -19.32 -0.12
N SER A 263 4.83 -20.49 0.41
CA SER A 263 3.88 -21.34 1.13
C SER A 263 3.49 -20.70 2.45
N VAL A 264 2.22 -20.31 2.57
CA VAL A 264 1.62 -19.76 3.80
C VAL A 264 1.75 -20.76 4.96
N GLU A 265 1.62 -22.06 4.70
CA GLU A 265 1.81 -23.11 5.71
C GLU A 265 3.25 -23.15 6.24
N LYS A 266 4.25 -23.13 5.34
CA LYS A 266 5.66 -23.13 5.75
C LYS A 266 6.06 -21.85 6.49
N LEU A 267 5.54 -20.70 6.06
CA LEU A 267 5.73 -19.44 6.78
C LEU A 267 5.10 -19.48 8.18
N SER A 268 3.91 -20.08 8.29
CA SER A 268 3.23 -20.26 9.58
C SER A 268 4.00 -21.19 10.50
N ALA A 269 4.52 -22.31 9.98
CA ALA A 269 5.35 -23.22 10.73
C ALA A 269 6.64 -22.54 11.24
N LEU A 270 7.31 -21.75 10.39
CA LEU A 270 8.48 -20.96 10.79
C LEU A 270 8.14 -19.94 11.89
N SER A 271 7.00 -19.25 11.77
CA SER A 271 6.53 -18.27 12.76
C SER A 271 6.25 -18.93 14.12
N VAL A 272 5.56 -20.07 14.13
CA VAL A 272 5.30 -20.83 15.36
C VAL A 272 6.61 -21.29 16.00
N HIS A 273 7.50 -21.89 15.20
CA HIS A 273 8.79 -22.40 15.67
C HIS A 273 9.65 -21.31 16.31
N THR A 274 9.67 -20.11 15.71
CA THR A 274 10.44 -18.97 16.23
C THR A 274 9.82 -18.32 17.46
N ARG A 275 8.49 -18.41 17.63
CA ARG A 275 7.79 -17.83 18.80
C ARG A 275 7.84 -18.72 20.03
N LEU A 276 7.83 -20.05 19.89
CA LEU A 276 7.79 -20.97 21.04
C LEU A 276 9.02 -20.86 21.96
N ALA A 277 10.11 -20.29 21.48
CA ALA A 277 11.35 -20.14 22.24
C ALA A 277 11.23 -19.20 23.45
N ASP A 278 10.33 -18.21 23.45
CA ASP A 278 10.15 -17.33 24.61
C ASP A 278 9.47 -18.04 25.78
N LYS A 279 8.50 -18.91 25.50
CA LYS A 279 7.79 -19.70 26.50
C LYS A 279 8.74 -20.63 27.26
N GLN A 280 9.83 -21.02 26.62
CA GLN A 280 10.88 -21.87 27.19
C GLN A 280 12.07 -21.07 27.73
N ALA A 281 12.11 -19.76 27.50
CA ALA A 281 13.19 -18.89 27.96
C ALA A 281 13.10 -18.60 29.47
N PRO A 282 14.21 -18.22 30.12
CA PRO A 282 14.21 -17.84 31.52
C PRO A 282 13.21 -16.72 31.84
N GLY A 283 12.63 -16.75 33.05
CA GLY A 283 11.66 -15.73 33.48
C GLY A 283 12.21 -14.29 33.44
N SER A 284 13.52 -14.11 33.64
CA SER A 284 14.20 -12.82 33.49
C SER A 284 14.07 -12.26 32.07
N PHE A 285 14.32 -13.09 31.05
CA PHE A 285 14.16 -12.70 29.65
C PHE A 285 12.70 -12.36 29.32
N GLN A 286 11.75 -13.20 29.77
CA GLN A 286 10.33 -12.94 29.52
C GLN A 286 9.86 -11.61 30.13
N HIS A 287 10.33 -11.29 31.35
CA HIS A 287 10.05 -10.00 31.99
C HIS A 287 10.66 -8.84 31.18
N GLN A 288 11.92 -8.97 30.76
CA GLN A 288 12.60 -7.97 29.96
C GLN A 288 11.91 -7.72 28.61
N LEU A 289 11.52 -8.78 27.90
CA LEU A 289 10.80 -8.69 26.64
C LEU A 289 9.46 -7.95 26.81
N LYS A 290 8.70 -8.28 27.86
CA LYS A 290 7.45 -7.58 28.18
C LYS A 290 7.68 -6.10 28.47
N GLN A 291 8.70 -5.77 29.26
CA GLN A 291 9.04 -4.39 29.59
C GLN A 291 9.49 -3.61 28.34
N TYR A 292 10.32 -4.21 27.50
CA TYR A 292 10.77 -3.60 26.24
C TYR A 292 9.59 -3.30 25.31
N ASN A 293 8.68 -4.27 25.12
CA ASN A 293 7.48 -4.06 24.31
C ASN A 293 6.58 -2.96 24.90
N PHE A 294 6.36 -2.97 26.21
CA PHE A 294 5.56 -1.95 26.89
C PHE A 294 6.10 -0.53 26.69
N VAL A 295 7.42 -0.34 26.80
CA VAL A 295 8.08 0.96 26.57
C VAL A 295 8.02 1.36 25.10
N THR A 296 8.23 0.42 24.19
CA THR A 296 8.15 0.64 22.74
C THR A 296 6.75 1.11 22.34
N ASP A 297 5.71 0.45 22.85
CA ASP A 297 4.32 0.83 22.61
C ASP A 297 3.98 2.19 23.25
N ALA A 298 4.47 2.44 24.47
CA ALA A 298 4.29 3.73 25.16
C ALA A 298 4.89 4.91 24.37
N ALA A 299 6.00 4.69 23.67
CA ALA A 299 6.67 5.71 22.88
C ALA A 299 5.92 6.07 21.59
N ARG A 300 5.05 5.19 21.10
CA ARG A 300 4.23 5.40 19.89
C ARG A 300 2.92 6.15 20.18
N VAL A 301 2.59 6.35 21.46
CA VAL A 301 1.35 7.01 21.89
C VAL A 301 1.34 8.46 21.40
N PRO A 302 0.33 8.87 20.59
CA PRO A 302 0.25 10.23 20.11
C PRO A 302 -0.14 11.20 21.23
N ASN A 303 0.29 12.45 21.08
CA ASN A 303 -0.16 13.56 21.91
C ASN A 303 -1.17 14.42 21.14
N VAL A 304 -2.39 14.50 21.65
CA VAL A 304 -3.48 15.30 21.11
C VAL A 304 -3.47 16.65 21.81
N VAL A 305 -3.31 17.72 21.02
CA VAL A 305 -3.06 19.07 21.56
C VAL A 305 -4.22 20.04 21.38
N THR A 306 -5.20 19.71 20.53
CA THR A 306 -6.37 20.58 20.30
C THR A 306 -7.60 20.09 21.06
N PRO A 307 -8.40 20.99 21.66
CA PRO A 307 -9.62 20.62 22.39
C PRO A 307 -10.62 19.84 21.52
N GLU A 308 -10.78 20.23 20.25
CA GLU A 308 -11.76 19.63 19.35
C GLU A 308 -11.41 18.19 19.00
N MET A 309 -10.12 17.93 18.73
CA MET A 309 -9.63 16.57 18.47
C MET A 309 -9.69 15.73 19.75
N ALA A 310 -9.33 16.31 20.90
CA ALA A 310 -9.39 15.63 22.19
C ALA A 310 -10.81 15.14 22.50
N GLY A 311 -11.80 16.03 22.42
CA GLY A 311 -13.20 15.69 22.63
C GLY A 311 -13.70 14.63 21.63
N THR A 312 -13.34 14.75 20.35
CA THR A 312 -13.71 13.77 19.32
C THR A 312 -13.15 12.38 19.62
N ILE A 313 -11.86 12.29 19.98
CA ILE A 313 -11.20 11.02 20.28
C ILE A 313 -11.78 10.41 21.56
N GLN A 314 -11.98 11.21 22.61
CA GLN A 314 -12.52 10.74 23.88
C GLN A 314 -13.95 10.19 23.73
N ALA A 315 -14.82 10.90 22.99
CA ALA A 315 -16.18 10.45 22.72
C ALA A 315 -16.16 9.08 22.02
N ARG A 316 -15.38 8.93 20.96
CA ARG A 316 -15.24 7.64 20.25
C ARG A 316 -14.67 6.55 21.13
N LEU A 317 -13.63 6.82 21.92
CA LEU A 317 -13.05 5.82 22.81
C LEU A 317 -14.04 5.33 23.87
N SER A 318 -14.93 6.21 24.36
CA SER A 318 -15.93 5.84 25.35
C SER A 318 -16.96 4.82 24.85
N GLU A 319 -17.18 4.74 23.53
CA GLU A 319 -18.10 3.77 22.91
C GLU A 319 -17.62 2.31 23.07
N PHE A 320 -16.33 2.10 23.31
CA PHE A 320 -15.73 0.77 23.41
C PHE A 320 -15.61 0.25 24.85
N GLY A 321 -15.95 1.06 25.86
CA GLY A 321 -15.75 0.71 27.27
C GLY A 321 -14.28 0.70 27.68
N GLU A 322 -13.89 -0.22 28.57
CA GLU A 322 -12.51 -0.33 29.06
C GLU A 322 -11.61 -1.01 28.01
N LEU A 323 -10.51 -0.34 27.65
CA LEU A 323 -9.52 -0.85 26.69
C LEU A 323 -8.20 -1.14 27.41
N ALA A 324 -7.54 -2.22 26.99
CA ALA A 324 -6.17 -2.52 27.40
C ALA A 324 -5.16 -1.66 26.62
N GLY A 325 -3.97 -1.46 27.20
CA GLY A 325 -2.86 -0.76 26.55
C GLY A 325 -2.77 0.72 26.90
N HIS A 326 -2.08 1.48 26.05
CA HIS A 326 -1.82 2.89 26.29
C HIS A 326 -2.84 3.79 25.58
N TYR A 327 -3.50 4.67 26.34
CA TYR A 327 -4.37 5.70 25.80
C TYR A 327 -3.57 6.88 25.23
N PRO A 328 -4.09 7.61 24.22
CA PRO A 328 -3.51 8.87 23.76
C PRO A 328 -3.26 9.83 24.93
N ARG A 329 -2.19 10.63 24.83
CA ARG A 329 -1.97 11.75 25.76
C ARG A 329 -2.76 12.96 25.27
N PHE A 330 -3.35 13.70 26.19
CA PHE A 330 -4.09 14.93 25.88
C PHE A 330 -3.39 16.10 26.57
N SER A 331 -2.69 16.93 25.79
CA SER A 331 -2.02 18.14 26.26
C SER A 331 -2.77 19.36 25.74
N VAL A 332 -4.03 19.50 26.15
CA VAL A 332 -4.88 20.62 25.75
C VAL A 332 -4.55 21.81 26.64
N HIS A 333 -4.04 22.89 26.05
CA HIS A 333 -3.86 24.14 26.77
C HIS A 333 -5.18 24.93 26.79
N PRO A 334 -5.50 25.61 27.92
CA PRO A 334 -6.76 26.34 28.10
C PRO A 334 -6.92 27.52 27.17
#